data_AF-A0A4Q7EEJ8-F1
#
_entry.id   AF-A0A4Q7EEJ8-F1
#
_cell.length_a   1.000
_cell.length_b   1.000
_cell.length_c   1.000
_cell.angle_alpha   90.00
_cell.angle_beta   90.00
_cell.angle_gamma   90.00
#
_symmetry.space_group_name_H-M   'P 1'
#
loop_
_entity.id
_entity.type
_entity.pdbx_description
1 polymer ?
#
loop_
_entity_poly.entity_id
_entity_poly.type
_entity_poly.pdbx_seq_one_letter_code
_entity_poly.pdbx_strand_id
1 'polypeptide(L)'
;MALQKFSLDVVQKVQQYIQSQLTLPASEQQPVSDMNERAMAIEAMAPESLDALGDLFRVGGFGDDEGVAPNAEGRWFISTINPAAALGKLPGLELKNKVRLVTYLQRQSTGGMGVTWALPELMSTTAELEAAIEAAGDRAIPPHPKGALGNVMDGVTGDRSPASYLEASILLREFKEFGRSGQNCRWSHHRLITAAPNKPWKWRTQKPLTNLAPKVQIKDEKMVMVEFFSCRVVPPIALFRHLDQYVAKSYRPKTNDQVVALLP
;
A
#
# COMPACT_ATOMS: atom_id res chain seq x y z
N MET A 1 -29.63 -14.72 -3.75
CA MET A 1 -28.17 -14.58 -3.59
C MET A 1 -27.58 -14.17 -4.92
N ALA A 2 -26.92 -13.01 -4.99
CA ALA A 2 -26.29 -12.53 -6.21
C ALA A 2 -24.80 -12.91 -6.19
N LEU A 3 -24.37 -13.67 -7.20
CA LEU A 3 -22.97 -14.02 -7.45
C LEU A 3 -22.53 -13.31 -8.73
N GLN A 4 -21.53 -12.43 -8.62
CA GLN A 4 -20.91 -11.79 -9.77
C GLN A 4 -19.48 -12.31 -9.92
N LYS A 5 -19.13 -12.72 -11.14
CA LYS A 5 -17.75 -13.09 -11.50
C LYS A 5 -17.11 -11.94 -12.27
N PHE A 6 -15.81 -11.80 -12.13
CA PHE A 6 -15.02 -10.78 -12.80
C PHE A 6 -13.95 -11.45 -13.66
N SER A 7 -13.63 -10.83 -14.79
CA SER A 7 -12.51 -11.28 -15.62
C SER A 7 -11.18 -10.92 -14.95
N LEU A 8 -10.15 -11.73 -15.19
CA LEU A 8 -8.82 -11.47 -14.64
C LEU A 8 -8.26 -10.13 -15.11
N ASP A 9 -8.47 -9.81 -16.39
CA ASP A 9 -7.99 -8.59 -17.04
C ASP A 9 -8.51 -7.33 -16.32
N VAL A 10 -9.79 -7.30 -15.93
CA VAL A 10 -10.36 -6.16 -15.20
C VAL A 10 -9.69 -6.00 -13.83
N VAL A 11 -9.53 -7.08 -13.07
CA VAL A 11 -8.91 -7.02 -11.74
C VAL A 11 -7.43 -6.64 -11.83
N GLN A 12 -6.73 -7.12 -12.85
CA GLN A 12 -5.34 -6.76 -13.11
C GLN A 12 -5.19 -5.28 -13.49
N LYS A 13 -6.09 -4.73 -14.31
CA LYS A 13 -6.11 -3.30 -14.64
C LYS A 13 -6.35 -2.43 -13.42
N VAL A 14 -7.28 -2.82 -12.55
CA VAL A 14 -7.51 -2.17 -11.25
C VAL A 14 -6.22 -2.19 -10.41
N GLN A 15 -5.59 -3.36 -10.28
CA GLN A 15 -4.34 -3.50 -9.54
C GLN A 15 -3.23 -2.60 -10.10
N GLN A 16 -3.01 -2.64 -11.41
CA GLN A 16 -1.99 -1.83 -12.09
C GLN A 16 -2.24 -0.33 -11.91
N TYR A 17 -3.50 0.10 -12.01
CA TYR A 17 -3.85 1.48 -11.76
C TYR A 17 -3.50 1.89 -10.31
N ILE A 18 -3.92 1.11 -9.31
CA ILE A 18 -3.60 1.40 -7.91
C ILE A 18 -2.09 1.47 -7.69
N GLN A 19 -1.33 0.52 -8.24
CA GLN A 19 0.13 0.49 -8.15
C GLN A 19 0.78 1.72 -8.78
N SER A 20 0.26 2.19 -9.92
CA SER A 20 0.77 3.41 -10.58
C SER A 20 0.60 4.66 -9.70
N GLN A 21 -0.44 4.71 -8.87
CA GLN A 21 -0.69 5.83 -7.95
C GLN A 21 0.11 5.69 -6.64
N LEU A 22 0.46 4.46 -6.26
CA LEU A 22 1.23 4.13 -5.05
C LEU A 22 2.70 3.83 -5.37
N THR A 23 3.26 4.55 -6.35
CA THR A 23 4.68 4.47 -6.68
C THR A 23 5.42 5.61 -5.98
N LEU A 24 6.48 5.25 -5.25
CA LEU A 24 7.29 6.23 -4.54
C LEU A 24 8.26 6.93 -5.49
N PRO A 25 8.50 8.24 -5.33
CA PRO A 25 9.52 8.92 -6.09
C PRO A 25 10.91 8.39 -5.71
N ALA A 26 11.87 8.49 -6.63
CA ALA A 26 13.24 8.01 -6.39
C ALA A 26 13.86 8.60 -5.11
N SER A 27 13.53 9.86 -4.81
CA SER A 27 13.94 10.55 -3.58
C SER A 27 13.50 9.86 -2.30
N GLU A 28 12.40 9.09 -2.29
CA GLU A 28 11.90 8.39 -1.09
C GLU A 28 12.27 6.90 -1.07
N GLN A 29 12.95 6.39 -2.11
CA GLN A 29 13.22 4.96 -2.25
C GLN A 29 14.49 4.49 -1.55
N GLN A 30 15.51 5.33 -1.45
CA GLN A 30 16.80 4.98 -0.85
C GLN A 30 17.35 6.14 -0.05
N PRO A 31 17.98 5.90 1.11
CA PRO A 31 18.70 6.94 1.83
C PRO A 31 19.79 7.51 0.92
N VAL A 32 20.01 8.84 1.02
CA VAL A 32 21.13 9.48 0.34
C VAL A 32 22.41 8.82 0.86
N SER A 33 23.17 8.19 -0.01
CA SER A 33 24.46 7.62 0.36
C SER A 33 25.50 8.73 0.43
N ASP A 34 26.40 8.69 1.42
CA ASP A 34 27.50 9.67 1.60
C ASP A 34 28.38 9.82 0.34
N MET A 35 28.35 8.84 -0.58
CA MET A 35 29.02 8.92 -1.89
C MET A 35 28.41 10.00 -2.81
N ASN A 36 27.12 10.32 -2.65
CA ASN A 36 26.45 11.38 -3.43
C ASN A 36 26.67 12.77 -2.83
N GLU A 37 26.90 12.92 -1.53
CA GLU A 37 27.18 14.23 -0.93
C GLU A 37 28.49 14.83 -1.43
N ARG A 38 29.53 14.00 -1.64
CA ARG A 38 30.79 14.44 -2.26
C ARG A 38 30.67 14.74 -3.76
N ALA A 39 29.74 14.11 -4.46
CA ALA A 39 29.47 14.41 -5.87
C ALA A 39 28.62 15.67 -6.04
N MET A 40 27.64 15.90 -5.16
CA MET A 40 26.78 17.10 -5.18
C MET A 40 27.47 18.35 -4.62
N ALA A 41 28.46 18.21 -3.73
CA ALA A 41 29.23 19.35 -3.23
C ALA A 41 30.24 19.95 -4.24
N ILE A 42 30.54 19.24 -5.35
CA ILE A 42 31.49 19.72 -6.37
C ILE A 42 30.78 20.47 -7.51
N GLU A 43 29.46 20.32 -7.66
CA GLU A 43 28.69 20.93 -8.75
C GLU A 43 27.73 22.02 -8.23
N ALA A 44 28.25 22.96 -7.43
CA ALA A 44 27.60 24.25 -7.24
C ALA A 44 27.76 25.11 -8.51
N MET A 45 27.19 24.65 -9.64
CA MET A 45 26.98 25.50 -10.81
C MET A 45 25.84 26.47 -10.50
N ALA A 46 26.05 27.75 -10.83
CA ALA A 46 25.04 28.79 -10.70
C ALA A 46 23.73 28.35 -11.37
N PRO A 47 22.56 28.58 -10.76
CA PRO A 47 21.29 28.07 -11.28
C PRO A 47 20.97 28.69 -12.64
N GLU A 48 20.79 27.86 -13.67
CA GLU A 48 20.40 28.29 -15.02
C GLU A 48 18.87 28.52 -15.16
N SER A 49 18.06 28.23 -14.13
CA SER A 49 16.61 28.41 -14.18
C SER A 49 15.95 28.63 -12.81
N LEU A 50 14.72 29.19 -12.83
CA LEU A 50 13.88 29.42 -11.64
C LEU A 50 13.47 28.13 -10.93
N ASP A 51 13.39 26.99 -11.63
CA ASP A 51 13.10 25.68 -11.02
C ASP A 51 14.27 25.20 -10.12
N ALA A 52 15.50 25.59 -10.43
CA ALA A 52 16.69 25.25 -9.64
C ALA A 52 16.82 26.06 -8.33
N LEU A 53 15.99 27.08 -8.12
CA LEU A 53 15.97 27.83 -6.86
C LEU A 53 15.39 27.01 -5.71
N GLY A 54 14.48 26.06 -5.99
CA GLY A 54 13.92 25.17 -4.98
C GLY A 54 14.99 24.32 -4.27
N ASP A 55 16.04 23.93 -4.99
CA ASP A 55 17.17 23.20 -4.45
C ASP A 55 18.13 24.12 -3.66
N LEU A 56 18.28 25.37 -4.08
CA LEU A 56 19.13 26.36 -3.40
C LEU A 56 18.58 26.73 -2.00
N PHE A 57 17.25 26.80 -1.85
CA PHE A 57 16.62 27.07 -0.54
C PHE A 57 16.73 25.90 0.45
N ARG A 58 17.07 24.68 0.00
CA ARG A 58 17.41 23.55 0.89
C ARG A 58 18.81 23.66 1.46
N VAL A 59 19.72 24.34 0.76
CA VAL A 59 21.13 24.51 1.19
C VAL A 59 21.28 25.63 2.22
N GLY A 60 20.34 26.59 2.26
CA GLY A 60 20.39 27.77 3.14
C GLY A 60 19.56 27.71 4.43
N GLY A 61 19.01 26.56 4.80
CA GLY A 61 18.27 26.37 6.05
C GLY A 61 19.22 26.02 7.21
N PHE A 62 19.24 26.88 8.23
CA PHE A 62 20.10 26.84 9.40
C PHE A 62 20.00 25.54 10.23
N GLY A 63 21.07 25.27 10.98
CA GLY A 63 21.30 24.04 11.76
C GLY A 63 20.18 23.64 12.71
N ASP A 64 19.84 22.36 12.66
CA ASP A 64 20.11 21.36 13.70
C ASP A 64 19.99 19.97 13.02
N ASP A 65 20.41 18.91 13.72
CA ASP A 65 20.64 17.52 13.28
C ASP A 65 19.38 16.75 12.77
N GLU A 66 18.50 17.39 12.01
CA GLU A 66 17.33 16.79 11.35
C GLU A 66 17.74 16.21 10.00
N GLY A 67 18.53 15.14 10.04
CA GLY A 67 18.95 14.40 8.84
C GLY A 67 17.84 14.22 7.81
N VAL A 68 18.10 14.71 6.60
CA VAL A 68 17.21 14.71 5.42
C VAL A 68 16.59 13.32 5.23
N ALA A 69 15.26 13.26 5.15
CA ALA A 69 14.55 12.04 4.80
C ALA A 69 14.65 11.77 3.29
N PRO A 70 14.88 10.52 2.86
CA PRO A 70 15.19 9.33 3.65
C PRO A 70 16.60 9.38 4.27
N ASN A 71 16.66 9.11 5.57
CA ASN A 71 17.90 9.19 6.36
C ASN A 71 18.60 7.83 6.43
N ALA A 72 19.94 7.83 6.50
CA ALA A 72 20.77 6.62 6.59
C ALA A 72 20.50 5.80 7.87
N GLU A 73 19.99 6.47 8.90
CA GLU A 73 19.58 5.89 10.17
C GLU A 73 18.34 5.00 10.08
N GLY A 74 17.48 5.18 9.07
CA GLY A 74 16.19 4.49 8.99
C GLY A 74 15.20 4.94 10.08
N ARG A 75 15.21 6.21 10.45
CA ARG A 75 14.11 6.88 11.16
C ARG A 75 12.90 6.98 10.24
N TRP A 76 11.71 6.96 10.85
CA TRP A 76 10.47 7.18 10.12
C TRP A 76 10.38 8.61 9.59
N PHE A 77 9.74 8.78 8.45
CA PHE A 77 9.42 10.08 7.86
C PHE A 77 8.07 10.01 7.14
N ILE A 78 7.48 11.17 6.85
CA ILE A 78 6.18 11.28 6.19
C ILE A 78 6.41 11.25 4.66
N SER A 79 5.68 10.39 3.94
CA SER A 79 5.72 10.38 2.48
C SER A 79 5.01 11.60 1.89
N THR A 80 5.55 12.13 0.80
CA THR A 80 4.93 13.18 -0.01
C THR A 80 3.80 12.65 -0.90
N ILE A 81 3.75 11.34 -1.14
CA ILE A 81 2.70 10.71 -1.95
C ILE A 81 1.37 10.77 -1.20
N ASN A 82 0.33 11.24 -1.89
CA ASN A 82 -1.04 11.19 -1.40
C ASN A 82 -1.68 9.83 -1.75
N PRO A 83 -1.88 8.91 -0.78
CA PRO A 83 -2.46 7.58 -1.07
C PRO A 83 -3.90 7.65 -1.55
N ALA A 84 -4.62 8.74 -1.27
CA ALA A 84 -5.99 8.93 -1.73
C ALA A 84 -6.08 9.11 -3.26
N ALA A 85 -4.98 9.44 -3.94
CA ALA A 85 -4.93 9.50 -5.40
C ALA A 85 -5.32 8.16 -6.06
N ALA A 86 -5.06 7.03 -5.38
CA ALA A 86 -5.46 5.70 -5.82
C ALA A 86 -6.98 5.51 -5.91
N LEU A 87 -7.78 6.32 -5.21
CA LEU A 87 -9.25 6.25 -5.24
C LEU A 87 -9.84 7.02 -6.44
N GLY A 88 -9.08 7.93 -7.05
CA GLY A 88 -9.63 8.91 -8.00
C GLY A 88 -10.25 8.33 -9.28
N LYS A 89 -9.80 7.15 -9.73
CA LYS A 89 -10.39 6.43 -10.90
C LYS A 89 -10.99 5.08 -10.54
N LEU A 90 -11.15 4.75 -9.27
CA LEU A 90 -11.81 3.51 -8.85
C LEU A 90 -13.33 3.76 -8.81
N PRO A 91 -14.10 3.24 -9.77
CA PRO A 91 -15.52 3.53 -9.84
C PRO A 91 -16.24 2.95 -8.61
N GLY A 92 -16.86 3.84 -7.83
CA GLY A 92 -17.64 3.44 -6.66
C GLY A 92 -16.82 3.28 -5.38
N LEU A 93 -15.56 3.71 -5.34
CA LEU A 93 -14.81 3.92 -4.09
C LEU A 93 -14.42 5.38 -3.93
N GLU A 94 -14.58 5.89 -2.73
CA GLU A 94 -14.31 7.29 -2.40
C GLU A 94 -13.71 7.39 -1.00
N LEU A 95 -12.97 8.47 -0.75
CA LEU A 95 -12.54 8.81 0.60
C LEU A 95 -13.70 9.47 1.34
N LYS A 96 -13.90 9.13 2.61
CA LYS A 96 -14.92 9.78 3.44
C LYS A 96 -14.62 11.27 3.59
N ASN A 97 -15.67 12.08 3.67
CA ASN A 97 -15.56 13.51 3.91
C ASN A 97 -14.74 13.80 5.18
N LYS A 98 -13.86 14.81 5.09
CA LYS A 98 -12.99 15.26 6.19
C LYS A 98 -12.05 14.16 6.70
N VAL A 99 -11.71 13.19 5.86
CA VAL A 99 -10.66 12.19 6.13
C VAL A 99 -9.52 12.41 5.14
N ARG A 100 -8.28 12.21 5.60
CA ARG A 100 -7.06 12.18 4.80
C ARG A 100 -6.33 10.86 5.01
N LEU A 101 -5.67 10.37 3.96
CA LEU A 101 -4.74 9.26 4.05
C LEU A 101 -3.31 9.79 4.15
N VAL A 102 -2.53 9.27 5.09
CA VAL A 102 -1.13 9.67 5.31
C VAL A 102 -0.28 8.41 5.45
N THR A 103 0.90 8.42 4.83
CA THR A 103 1.84 7.31 4.88
C THR A 103 3.12 7.71 5.59
N TYR A 104 3.55 6.91 6.56
CA TYR A 104 4.90 6.96 7.12
C TYR A 104 5.76 5.91 6.44
N LEU A 105 7.00 6.27 6.16
CA LEU A 105 8.00 5.43 5.52
C LEU A 105 9.24 5.29 6.38
N GLN A 106 9.87 4.14 6.26
CA GLN A 106 11.17 3.85 6.83
C GLN A 106 12.04 3.22 5.75
N ARG A 107 13.28 3.68 5.61
CA ARG A 107 14.23 3.21 4.60
C ARG A 107 15.51 2.73 5.24
N GLN A 108 16.00 1.59 4.78
CA GLN A 108 17.25 0.97 5.20
C GLN A 108 17.94 0.38 3.97
N SER A 109 19.23 0.09 4.07
CA SER A 109 20.01 -0.50 2.96
C SER A 109 19.49 -1.87 2.52
N THR A 110 18.88 -2.63 3.41
CA THR A 110 18.39 -4.00 3.16
C THR A 110 16.90 -4.09 2.85
N GLY A 111 16.17 -2.97 2.94
CA GLY A 111 14.73 -2.94 2.71
C GLY A 111 14.05 -1.71 3.30
N GLY A 112 12.73 -1.76 3.37
CA GLY A 112 11.93 -0.62 3.78
C GLY A 112 10.57 -1.05 4.28
N MET A 113 9.98 -0.17 5.08
CA MET A 113 8.61 -0.34 5.56
C MET A 113 7.80 0.91 5.25
N GLY A 114 6.49 0.70 5.15
CA GLY A 114 5.51 1.76 5.03
C GLY A 114 4.26 1.39 5.81
N VAL A 115 3.59 2.40 6.36
CA VAL A 115 2.31 2.26 7.03
C VAL A 115 1.43 3.44 6.63
N THR A 116 0.19 3.14 6.22
CA THR A 116 -0.79 4.16 5.82
C THR A 116 -1.92 4.22 6.84
N TRP A 117 -2.22 5.42 7.30
CA TRP A 117 -3.28 5.72 8.26
C TRP A 117 -4.38 6.55 7.61
N ALA A 118 -5.62 6.33 8.06
CA ALA A 118 -6.74 7.23 7.78
C ALA A 118 -6.96 8.13 8.99
N LEU A 119 -6.98 9.44 8.78
CA LEU A 119 -7.08 10.45 9.83
C LEU A 119 -8.17 11.47 9.52
N PRO A 120 -8.86 12.01 10.54
CA PRO A 120 -9.60 13.25 10.36
C PRO A 120 -8.69 14.35 9.81
N GLU A 121 -9.16 15.10 8.82
CA GLU A 121 -8.38 16.12 8.12
C GLU A 121 -7.77 17.16 9.07
N LEU A 122 -8.52 17.58 10.09
CA LEU A 122 -8.07 18.52 11.12
C LEU A 122 -6.93 18.00 12.00
N MET A 123 -6.71 16.68 12.03
CA MET A 123 -5.65 16.01 12.79
C MET A 123 -4.52 15.50 11.89
N SER A 124 -4.49 15.95 10.64
CA SER A 124 -3.49 15.54 9.63
C SER A 124 -2.51 16.67 9.28
N THR A 125 -2.32 17.63 10.21
CA THR A 125 -1.34 18.71 10.07
C THR A 125 0.08 18.16 10.22
N THR A 126 1.06 18.80 9.58
CA THR A 126 2.46 18.36 9.63
C THR A 126 2.95 18.22 11.08
N ALA A 127 2.65 19.19 11.95
CA ALA A 127 3.03 19.15 13.36
C ALA A 127 2.47 17.95 14.12
N GLU A 128 1.19 17.57 13.91
CA GLU A 128 0.60 16.38 14.53
C GLU A 128 1.23 15.08 14.01
N LEU A 129 1.62 15.07 12.73
CA LEU A 129 2.24 13.91 12.10
C LEU A 129 3.70 13.71 12.55
N GLU A 130 4.45 14.80 12.73
CA GLU A 130 5.82 14.81 13.24
C GLU A 130 5.87 14.43 14.72
N ALA A 131 4.96 14.96 15.54
CA ALA A 131 4.83 14.57 16.94
C ALA A 131 4.59 13.05 17.11
N ALA A 132 3.93 12.41 16.15
CA ALA A 132 3.75 10.96 16.15
C ALA A 132 5.04 10.18 15.88
N ILE A 133 5.97 10.74 15.10
CA ILE A 133 7.30 10.17 14.85
C ILE A 133 8.14 10.27 16.13
N GLU A 134 8.15 11.44 16.76
CA GLU A 134 8.85 11.67 18.03
C GLU A 134 8.33 10.73 19.13
N ALA A 135 7.01 10.63 19.27
CA ALA A 135 6.37 9.78 20.27
C ALA A 135 6.60 8.28 20.04
N ALA A 136 6.80 7.84 18.80
CA ALA A 136 7.11 6.44 18.52
C ALA A 136 8.45 6.02 19.15
N GLY A 137 9.44 6.92 19.13
CA GLY A 137 10.76 6.77 19.77
C GLY A 137 11.66 5.65 19.22
N ASP A 138 11.07 4.61 18.63
CA ASP A 138 11.73 3.42 18.11
C ASP A 138 11.46 3.26 16.62
N ARG A 139 12.53 2.93 15.88
CA ARG A 139 12.51 2.58 14.46
C ARG A 139 11.68 1.31 14.19
N ALA A 140 11.58 0.38 15.14
CA ALA A 140 10.80 -0.85 14.97
C ALA A 140 9.28 -0.63 15.07
N ILE A 141 8.86 0.46 15.72
CA ILE A 141 7.45 0.75 15.98
C ILE A 141 6.98 1.81 14.97
N PRO A 142 5.96 1.51 14.13
CA PRO A 142 5.43 2.50 13.22
C PRO A 142 4.78 3.67 13.98
N PRO A 143 4.99 4.93 13.54
CA PRO A 143 4.30 6.09 14.08
C PRO A 143 2.78 5.91 14.03
N HIS A 144 2.11 6.26 15.12
CA HIS A 144 0.65 6.21 15.22
C HIS A 144 0.10 7.60 15.54
N PRO A 145 -0.29 8.38 14.53
CA PRO A 145 -0.76 9.74 14.75
C PRO A 145 -2.06 9.78 15.55
N LYS A 146 -2.23 10.87 16.29
CA LYS A 146 -3.37 11.08 17.17
C LYS A 146 -4.65 11.16 16.34
N GLY A 147 -5.70 10.47 16.79
CA GLY A 147 -6.99 10.45 16.08
C GLY A 147 -7.01 9.59 14.82
N ALA A 148 -5.95 8.82 14.53
CA ALA A 148 -5.99 7.84 13.46
C ALA A 148 -7.13 6.83 13.68
N LEU A 149 -7.86 6.54 12.61
CA LEU A 149 -8.88 5.50 12.61
C LEU A 149 -8.22 4.13 12.80
N GLY A 150 -8.97 3.19 13.39
CA GLY A 150 -8.44 1.86 13.70
C GLY A 150 -8.03 1.02 12.49
N ASN A 151 -8.46 1.39 11.28
CA ASN A 151 -8.02 0.80 10.03
C ASN A 151 -8.02 1.85 8.91
N VAL A 152 -7.07 1.78 7.97
CA VAL A 152 -7.04 2.64 6.78
C VAL A 152 -8.35 2.59 5.98
N MET A 153 -8.98 1.41 5.90
CA MET A 153 -10.25 1.22 5.19
C MET A 153 -11.46 1.81 5.93
N ASP A 154 -11.32 2.17 7.21
CA ASP A 154 -12.37 2.90 7.92
C ASP A 154 -12.53 4.34 7.37
N GLY A 155 -11.52 4.84 6.65
CA GLY A 155 -11.58 6.11 5.90
C GLY A 155 -12.22 6.01 4.52
N VAL A 156 -12.49 4.80 4.01
CA VAL A 156 -13.00 4.58 2.65
C VAL A 156 -14.51 4.31 2.69
N THR A 157 -15.22 4.81 1.68
CA THR A 157 -16.64 4.56 1.42
C THR A 157 -16.84 4.20 -0.05
N GLY A 158 -18.06 3.87 -0.46
CA GLY A 158 -18.35 3.50 -1.82
C GLY A 158 -19.81 3.21 -2.11
N ASP A 159 -20.09 2.87 -3.37
CA ASP A 159 -21.42 2.66 -3.95
C ASP A 159 -22.10 1.33 -3.54
N ARG A 160 -21.36 0.47 -2.83
CA ARG A 160 -21.76 -0.87 -2.38
C ARG A 160 -22.05 -1.86 -3.51
N SER A 161 -21.56 -1.59 -4.72
CA SER A 161 -21.61 -2.53 -5.83
C SER A 161 -20.66 -3.71 -5.60
N PRO A 162 -20.92 -4.88 -6.20
CA PRO A 162 -19.97 -5.99 -6.16
C PRO A 162 -18.56 -5.59 -6.66
N ALA A 163 -18.48 -4.68 -7.63
CA ALA A 163 -17.22 -4.20 -8.18
C ALA A 163 -16.40 -3.43 -7.13
N SER A 164 -17.01 -2.47 -6.42
CA SER A 164 -16.29 -1.66 -5.44
C SER A 164 -15.78 -2.48 -4.25
N TYR A 165 -16.47 -3.55 -3.83
CA TYR A 165 -15.92 -4.48 -2.82
C TYR A 165 -14.70 -5.25 -3.32
N LEU A 166 -14.71 -5.67 -4.60
CA LEU A 166 -13.55 -6.31 -5.20
C LEU A 166 -12.36 -5.34 -5.29
N GLU A 167 -12.61 -4.12 -5.74
CA GLU A 167 -11.60 -3.05 -5.82
C GLU A 167 -11.04 -2.73 -4.43
N ALA A 168 -11.89 -2.63 -3.39
CA ALA A 168 -11.46 -2.38 -2.02
C ALA A 168 -10.55 -3.50 -1.48
N SER A 169 -10.81 -4.74 -1.89
CA SER A 169 -10.01 -5.91 -1.51
C SER A 169 -8.61 -5.85 -2.12
N ILE A 170 -8.48 -5.37 -3.36
CA ILE A 170 -7.19 -5.16 -4.00
C ILE A 170 -6.49 -3.94 -3.37
N LEU A 171 -7.22 -2.82 -3.23
CA LEU A 171 -6.71 -1.58 -2.64
C LEU A 171 -6.11 -1.79 -1.25
N LEU A 172 -6.77 -2.54 -0.38
CA LEU A 172 -6.25 -2.85 0.96
C LEU A 172 -4.90 -3.59 0.91
N ARG A 173 -4.74 -4.51 -0.05
CA ARG A 173 -3.47 -5.25 -0.20
C ARG A 173 -2.37 -4.34 -0.72
N GLU A 174 -2.69 -3.44 -1.65
CA GLU A 174 -1.74 -2.44 -2.14
C GLU A 174 -1.36 -1.43 -1.04
N PHE A 175 -2.31 -0.94 -0.22
CA PHE A 175 -2.00 -0.09 0.94
C PHE A 175 -1.12 -0.77 1.98
N LYS A 176 -1.30 -2.07 2.21
CA LYS A 176 -0.44 -2.85 3.11
C LYS A 176 0.96 -3.05 2.55
N GLU A 177 1.10 -3.07 1.23
CA GLU A 177 2.38 -3.22 0.52
C GLU A 177 3.08 -1.88 0.32
N PHE A 178 2.34 -0.77 0.31
CA PHE A 178 2.87 0.55 0.01
C PHE A 178 4.02 0.94 0.95
N GLY A 179 5.16 1.25 0.35
CA GLY A 179 6.39 1.57 1.06
C GLY A 179 7.19 0.37 1.60
N ARG A 180 6.77 -0.88 1.35
CA ARG A 180 7.58 -2.06 1.65
C ARG A 180 8.59 -2.32 0.53
N SER A 181 9.81 -2.69 0.90
CA SER A 181 10.85 -3.13 -0.04
C SER A 181 11.73 -4.22 0.57
N GLY A 182 12.48 -4.94 -0.29
CA GLY A 182 13.37 -6.01 0.14
C GLY A 182 12.60 -7.20 0.75
N GLN A 183 13.06 -7.68 1.90
CA GLN A 183 12.46 -8.83 2.59
C GLN A 183 11.07 -8.55 3.17
N ASN A 184 10.69 -7.28 3.29
CA ASN A 184 9.40 -6.88 3.85
C ASN A 184 8.25 -7.00 2.84
N CYS A 185 8.57 -7.13 1.55
CA CYS A 185 7.61 -7.33 0.47
C CYS A 185 6.83 -8.64 0.64
N ARG A 186 5.51 -8.53 0.68
CA ARG A 186 4.62 -9.69 0.78
C ARG A 186 3.80 -9.80 -0.48
N TRP A 187 2.95 -8.81 -0.73
CA TRP A 187 1.95 -8.84 -1.79
C TRP A 187 2.53 -8.61 -3.19
N SER A 188 3.61 -7.84 -3.33
CA SER A 188 4.26 -7.57 -4.62
C SER A 188 4.78 -8.84 -5.32
N HIS A 189 4.99 -9.91 -4.56
CA HIS A 189 5.37 -11.24 -5.08
C HIS A 189 4.19 -12.08 -5.58
N HIS A 190 2.96 -11.61 -5.44
CA HIS A 190 1.76 -12.31 -5.88
C HIS A 190 1.37 -11.89 -7.29
N ARG A 191 0.84 -12.85 -8.07
CA ARG A 191 0.24 -12.61 -9.38
C ARG A 191 -1.18 -13.16 -9.36
N LEU A 192 -2.15 -12.34 -9.70
CA LEU A 192 -3.55 -12.76 -9.78
C LEU A 192 -3.73 -13.84 -10.86
N ILE A 193 -4.55 -14.85 -10.56
CA ILE A 193 -4.78 -16.00 -11.45
C ILE A 193 -6.25 -16.41 -11.52
N THR A 194 -6.66 -16.97 -12.65
CA THR A 194 -7.96 -17.65 -12.85
C THR A 194 -7.82 -19.15 -13.06
N ALA A 195 -6.60 -19.64 -13.29
CA ALA A 195 -6.24 -21.03 -13.42
C ALA A 195 -4.88 -21.28 -12.75
N ALA A 196 -4.70 -22.48 -12.20
CA ALA A 196 -3.39 -22.87 -11.66
C ALA A 196 -2.38 -22.97 -12.82
N PRO A 197 -1.17 -22.39 -12.69
CA PRO A 197 -0.11 -22.60 -13.68
C PRO A 197 0.17 -24.08 -13.88
N ASN A 198 0.59 -24.49 -15.10
CA ASN A 198 0.88 -25.88 -15.40
C ASN A 198 2.17 -26.34 -14.69
N LYS A 199 2.04 -26.82 -13.45
CA LYS A 199 3.11 -27.27 -12.54
C LYS A 199 2.58 -28.39 -11.63
N PRO A 200 3.47 -29.24 -11.07
CA PRO A 200 3.07 -30.35 -10.19
C PRO A 200 2.72 -29.86 -8.78
N TRP A 201 1.54 -29.24 -8.63
CA TRP A 201 1.08 -28.68 -7.36
C TRP A 201 0.73 -29.75 -6.32
N LYS A 202 1.24 -29.58 -5.10
CA LYS A 202 0.77 -30.29 -3.91
C LYS A 202 -0.42 -29.55 -3.30
N TRP A 203 -1.63 -29.97 -3.63
CA TRP A 203 -2.88 -29.38 -3.12
C TRP A 203 -3.07 -29.69 -1.64
N ARG A 204 -3.52 -28.68 -0.88
CA ARG A 204 -3.92 -28.82 0.53
C ARG A 204 -5.42 -29.07 0.69
N THR A 205 -6.17 -28.98 -0.41
CA THR A 205 -7.60 -29.29 -0.48
C THR A 205 -7.81 -30.73 -0.94
N GLN A 206 -8.94 -31.34 -0.56
CA GLN A 206 -9.28 -32.72 -0.97
C GLN A 206 -9.35 -32.90 -2.49
N LYS A 207 -9.72 -31.85 -3.22
CA LYS A 207 -9.75 -31.82 -4.69
C LYS A 207 -9.09 -30.54 -5.21
N PRO A 208 -8.41 -30.59 -6.36
CA PRO A 208 -7.94 -29.39 -7.04
C PRO A 208 -9.09 -28.43 -7.30
N LEU A 209 -8.86 -27.15 -7.02
CA LEU A 209 -9.84 -26.11 -7.30
C LEU A 209 -9.87 -25.85 -8.82
N THR A 210 -11.04 -26.06 -9.43
CA THR A 210 -11.22 -25.98 -10.89
C THR A 210 -11.60 -24.59 -11.38
N ASN A 211 -12.14 -23.73 -10.52
CA ASN A 211 -12.52 -22.36 -10.86
C ASN A 211 -11.91 -21.38 -9.86
N LEU A 212 -10.87 -20.67 -10.30
CA LEU A 212 -10.18 -19.65 -9.51
C LEU A 212 -10.59 -18.22 -9.93
N ALA A 213 -11.70 -18.07 -10.65
CA ALA A 213 -12.14 -16.76 -11.10
C ALA A 213 -12.50 -15.85 -9.90
N PRO A 214 -12.04 -14.57 -9.91
CA PRO A 214 -12.46 -13.59 -8.94
C PRO A 214 -13.99 -13.46 -8.93
N LYS A 215 -14.57 -13.44 -7.73
CA LYS A 215 -16.01 -13.39 -7.57
C LYS A 215 -16.43 -12.71 -6.29
N VAL A 216 -17.62 -12.13 -6.35
CA VAL A 216 -18.25 -11.44 -5.23
C VAL A 216 -19.64 -12.02 -5.01
N GLN A 217 -19.94 -12.34 -3.76
CA GLN A 217 -21.20 -12.89 -3.31
C GLN A 217 -21.84 -11.93 -2.31
N ILE A 218 -23.05 -11.46 -2.61
CA ILE A 218 -23.85 -10.65 -1.68
C ILE A 218 -24.91 -11.55 -1.05
N LYS A 219 -24.82 -11.69 0.27
CA LYS A 219 -25.77 -12.45 1.10
C LYS A 219 -26.64 -11.47 1.90
N ASP A 220 -27.93 -11.44 1.55
CA ASP A 220 -29.02 -10.80 2.28
C ASP A 220 -28.73 -9.36 2.74
N GLU A 221 -28.08 -8.55 1.87
CA GLU A 221 -27.64 -7.15 2.09
C GLU A 221 -26.74 -6.89 3.32
N LYS A 222 -26.50 -7.92 4.14
CA LYS A 222 -25.80 -7.82 5.41
C LYS A 222 -24.34 -8.22 5.32
N MET A 223 -24.00 -9.04 4.34
CA MET A 223 -22.66 -9.60 4.20
C MET A 223 -22.27 -9.68 2.73
N VAL A 224 -21.05 -9.22 2.44
CA VAL A 224 -20.44 -9.39 1.12
C VAL A 224 -19.17 -10.21 1.28
N MET A 225 -19.00 -11.22 0.43
CA MET A 225 -17.80 -12.03 0.38
C MET A 225 -17.11 -11.83 -0.96
N VAL A 226 -15.84 -11.44 -0.92
CA VAL A 226 -14.98 -11.33 -2.09
C VAL A 226 -13.99 -12.47 -2.04
N GLU A 227 -13.92 -13.24 -3.13
CA GLU A 227 -12.95 -14.32 -3.28
C GLU A 227 -12.15 -14.13 -4.57
N PHE A 228 -10.83 -14.25 -4.46
CA PHE A 228 -9.93 -14.32 -5.60
C PHE A 228 -8.67 -15.09 -5.26
N PHE A 229 -7.83 -15.35 -6.26
CA PHE A 229 -6.67 -16.21 -6.11
C PHE A 229 -5.42 -15.55 -6.67
N SER A 230 -4.28 -15.90 -6.07
CA SER A 230 -2.98 -15.47 -6.56
C SER A 230 -1.95 -16.59 -6.48
N CYS A 231 -0.92 -16.48 -7.31
CA CYS A 231 0.28 -17.31 -7.26
C CYS A 231 1.44 -16.44 -6.75
N ARG A 232 2.08 -16.84 -5.66
CA ARG A 232 3.35 -16.23 -5.24
C ARG A 232 4.46 -16.76 -6.14
N VAL A 233 5.18 -15.87 -6.80
CA VAL A 233 6.20 -16.23 -7.80
C VAL A 233 7.61 -16.36 -7.24
N VAL A 234 7.83 -15.98 -5.97
CA VAL A 234 9.10 -16.18 -5.26
C VAL A 234 8.97 -17.28 -4.21
N PRO A 235 10.05 -18.00 -3.86
CA PRO A 235 10.01 -19.07 -2.87
C PRO A 235 9.50 -18.63 -1.47
N PRO A 236 8.76 -19.52 -0.77
CA PRO A 236 8.09 -20.71 -1.30
C PRO A 236 6.98 -20.33 -2.31
N ILE A 237 7.03 -20.95 -3.49
CA ILE A 237 6.05 -20.76 -4.57
C ILE A 237 4.75 -21.46 -4.17
N ALA A 238 3.67 -20.71 -4.11
CA ALA A 238 2.42 -21.18 -3.53
C ALA A 238 1.20 -20.51 -4.18
N LEU A 239 0.09 -21.24 -4.24
CA LEU A 239 -1.21 -20.71 -4.60
C LEU A 239 -1.96 -20.27 -3.34
N PHE A 240 -2.52 -19.08 -3.38
CA PHE A 240 -3.28 -18.48 -2.30
C PHE A 240 -4.73 -18.25 -2.72
N ARG A 241 -5.63 -18.56 -1.79
CA ARG A 241 -7.02 -18.12 -1.79
C ARG A 241 -7.15 -16.92 -0.86
N HIS A 242 -7.70 -15.84 -1.39
CA HIS A 242 -7.99 -14.62 -0.65
C HIS A 242 -9.51 -14.55 -0.45
N LEU A 243 -9.96 -14.55 0.79
CA LEU A 243 -11.38 -14.44 1.13
C LEU A 243 -11.58 -13.24 2.07
N ASP A 244 -12.24 -12.21 1.57
CA ASP A 244 -12.54 -11.01 2.32
C ASP A 244 -14.03 -10.93 2.62
N GLN A 245 -14.36 -10.69 3.89
CA GLN A 245 -15.74 -10.60 4.37
C GLN A 245 -16.03 -9.18 4.83
N TYR A 246 -17.02 -8.55 4.20
CA TYR A 246 -17.50 -7.22 4.53
C TYR A 246 -18.85 -7.33 5.23
N VAL A 247 -19.01 -6.57 6.30
CA VAL A 247 -20.31 -6.37 6.96
C VAL A 247 -21.07 -5.22 6.30
N ALA A 248 -22.38 -5.16 6.50
CA ALA A 248 -23.24 -4.10 5.96
C ALA A 248 -22.63 -2.70 6.13
N LYS A 249 -22.65 -1.92 5.05
CA LYS A 249 -22.26 -0.50 5.01
C LYS A 249 -20.81 -0.22 5.41
N SER A 250 -19.92 -1.21 5.36
CA SER A 250 -18.49 -1.04 5.68
C SER A 250 -17.59 -1.58 4.58
N TYR A 251 -16.52 -0.83 4.30
CA TYR A 251 -15.42 -1.23 3.42
C TYR A 251 -14.21 -1.76 4.19
N ARG A 252 -14.37 -2.03 5.49
CA ARG A 252 -13.37 -2.74 6.30
C ARG A 252 -13.62 -4.25 6.22
N PRO A 253 -12.76 -5.02 5.51
CA PRO A 253 -12.93 -6.47 5.45
C PRO A 253 -12.32 -7.16 6.66
N LYS A 254 -12.90 -8.30 7.01
CA LYS A 254 -12.18 -9.38 7.68
C LYS A 254 -11.51 -10.24 6.59
N THR A 255 -10.19 -10.12 6.47
CA THR A 255 -9.38 -10.82 5.46
C THR A 255 -8.96 -12.21 5.94
N ASN A 256 -9.04 -13.21 5.08
CA ASN A 256 -8.56 -14.57 5.31
C ASN A 256 -7.79 -15.06 4.09
N ASP A 257 -6.46 -15.10 4.21
CA ASP A 257 -5.56 -15.56 3.15
C ASP A 257 -5.08 -16.98 3.47
N GLN A 258 -5.31 -17.92 2.55
CA GLN A 258 -5.04 -19.34 2.76
C GLN A 258 -4.18 -19.91 1.65
N VAL A 259 -3.11 -20.64 2.00
CA VAL A 259 -2.34 -21.43 1.05
C VAL A 259 -3.17 -22.65 0.64
N VAL A 260 -3.52 -22.75 -0.64
CA VAL A 260 -4.32 -23.87 -1.18
C VAL A 260 -3.49 -24.91 -1.92
N ALA A 261 -2.31 -24.52 -2.41
CA ALA A 261 -1.35 -25.45 -3.00
C ALA A 261 0.08 -24.92 -2.85
N LEU A 262 1.04 -25.84 -2.79
CA LEU A 262 2.46 -25.55 -2.77
C LEU A 262 3.13 -26.18 -3.98
N LEU A 263 4.12 -25.48 -4.55
CA LEU A 263 5.08 -26.13 -5.42
C LEU A 263 6.12 -26.83 -4.52
N PRO A 264 6.33 -28.15 -4.67
CA PRO A 264 7.33 -28.89 -3.89
C PRO A 264 8.75 -28.42 -4.19
#